data_AF-A0A251XGX4-F1
#
_entry.id   AF-A0A251XGX4-F1
#
_cell.length_a   1.000
_cell.length_b   1.000
_cell.length_c   1.000
_cell.angle_alpha   90.00
_cell.angle_beta   90.00
_cell.angle_gamma   90.00
#
_symmetry.space_group_name_H-M   'P 1'
#
loop_
_entity.id
_entity.type
_entity.pdbx_description
1 polymer ?
#
loop_
_entity_poly.entity_id
_entity_poly.type
_entity_poly.pdbx_seq_one_letter_code
_entity_poly.pdbx_strand_id
1 'polypeptide(L)'
;MALPVFTGSMRAIWKGAVTFGLVNVPVKVYSATQDHDVPLHQVHDADGGRIRYQRRCEVCGKVVDYAHIDKAFDDGDRTVVITEEDLSSLPRRRAARSTSSSSCRATRSTR
;
A
#
# COMPACT_ATOMS: atom_id res chain seq x y z
N MET A 1 22.95 1.00 42.08
CA MET A 1 21.53 1.42 42.10
C MET A 1 21.46 2.82 41.46
N ALA A 2 21.32 2.87 40.15
CA ALA A 2 21.02 4.10 39.39
C ALA A 2 20.07 3.66 38.27
N LEU A 3 18.88 4.25 38.26
CA LEU A 3 17.72 3.82 37.48
C LEU A 3 17.97 3.97 35.96
N PRO A 4 17.43 3.06 35.12
CA PRO A 4 17.52 3.21 33.67
C PRO A 4 16.60 4.34 33.20
N VAL A 5 17.19 5.34 32.54
CA VAL A 5 16.47 6.43 31.88
C VAL A 5 15.71 5.86 30.67
N PHE A 6 14.39 5.79 30.76
CA PHE A 6 13.52 5.53 29.62
C PHE A 6 13.55 6.75 28.67
N THR A 7 14.45 6.71 27.67
CA THR A 7 14.43 7.66 26.55
C THR A 7 13.35 7.22 25.55
N GLY A 8 12.19 7.88 25.60
CA GLY A 8 11.21 7.85 24.52
C GLY A 8 11.80 8.54 23.28
N SER A 9 12.61 7.82 22.52
CA SER A 9 13.43 8.36 21.43
C SER A 9 12.64 8.40 20.12
N MET A 10 12.50 9.59 19.51
CA MET A 10 11.98 9.73 18.15
C MET A 10 12.82 8.88 17.19
N ARG A 11 12.22 7.82 16.62
CA ARG A 11 12.86 6.99 15.60
C ARG A 11 12.92 7.75 14.28
N ALA A 12 14.14 8.03 13.81
CA ALA A 12 14.35 8.52 12.46
C ALA A 12 13.90 7.46 11.45
N ILE A 13 13.09 7.86 10.46
CA ILE A 13 12.61 6.98 9.38
C ILE A 13 13.80 6.58 8.51
N TRP A 14 14.69 7.53 8.25
CA TRP A 14 15.84 7.33 7.39
C TRP A 14 17.01 8.20 7.82
N LYS A 15 18.22 7.64 7.69
CA LYS A 15 19.49 8.34 7.87
C LYS A 15 20.26 8.22 6.58
N GLY A 16 20.73 9.33 6.05
CA GLY A 16 21.52 9.35 4.83
C GLY A 16 22.35 10.61 4.71
N ALA A 17 23.07 10.73 3.61
CA ALA A 17 23.88 11.90 3.31
C ALA A 17 23.40 12.50 1.99
N VAL A 18 23.24 13.82 1.96
CA VAL A 18 22.95 14.57 0.73
C VAL A 18 24.25 15.23 0.28
N THR A 19 24.67 14.90 -0.93
CA THR A 19 25.88 15.45 -1.55
C THR A 19 25.52 16.56 -2.53
N PHE A 20 26.07 17.75 -2.31
CA PHE A 20 25.98 18.88 -3.22
C PHE A 20 27.37 19.20 -3.76
N GLY A 21 27.66 18.74 -4.98
CA GLY A 21 28.97 18.90 -5.62
C GLY A 21 30.07 18.16 -4.87
N LEU A 22 30.85 18.89 -4.06
CA LEU A 22 31.96 18.37 -3.25
C LEU A 22 31.64 18.24 -1.75
N VAL A 23 30.49 18.74 -1.28
CA VAL A 23 30.16 18.74 0.15
C VAL A 23 29.19 17.61 0.47
N ASN A 24 29.51 16.82 1.49
CA ASN A 24 28.66 15.74 2.00
C ASN A 24 28.06 16.16 3.35
N VAL A 25 26.73 16.29 3.42
CA VAL A 25 26.02 16.66 4.66
C VAL A 25 25.17 15.47 5.13
N PRO A 26 25.44 14.91 6.33
CA PRO A 26 24.60 13.86 6.91
C PRO A 26 23.31 14.45 7.46
N VAL A 27 22.18 13.84 7.09
CA VAL A 27 20.83 14.25 7.51
C VAL A 27 20.07 13.08 8.14
N LYS A 28 19.16 13.42 9.07
CA LYS A 28 18.24 12.49 9.71
C LYS A 28 16.82 12.95 9.40
N VAL A 29 16.02 12.09 8.79
CA VAL A 29 14.64 12.39 8.42
C VAL A 29 13.69 11.85 9.49
N TYR A 30 12.81 12.73 9.97
CA TYR A 30 11.80 12.44 10.98
C TYR A 30 10.40 12.66 10.38
N SER A 31 9.42 11.86 10.80
CA SER A 31 8.03 12.07 10.40
C SER A 31 7.53 13.36 11.00
N ALA A 32 7.08 14.31 10.19
CA ALA A 32 6.47 15.54 10.67
C ALA A 32 5.01 15.32 11.11
N THR A 33 4.35 14.32 10.54
CA THR A 33 2.98 13.92 10.86
C THR A 33 2.98 12.45 11.26
N GLN A 34 2.19 12.11 12.28
CA GLN A 34 1.94 10.73 12.68
C GLN A 34 0.45 10.48 12.44
N ASP A 35 0.13 9.57 11.52
CA ASP A 35 -1.23 9.11 11.32
C ASP A 35 -1.63 8.27 12.55
N HIS A 36 -2.46 8.85 13.40
CA HIS A 36 -3.02 8.18 14.56
C HIS A 36 -4.34 7.52 14.18
N ASP A 37 -4.29 6.50 13.33
CA ASP A 37 -5.46 5.67 13.10
C ASP A 37 -5.62 4.71 14.27
N VAL A 38 -6.62 4.97 15.11
CA VAL A 38 -7.07 4.00 16.12
C VAL A 38 -7.62 2.80 15.36
N PRO A 39 -7.18 1.57 15.67
CA PRO A 39 -7.71 0.38 15.00
C PRO A 39 -9.18 0.20 15.38
N LEU A 40 -10.09 0.60 14.47
CA LEU A 40 -11.51 0.39 14.60
C LEU A 40 -11.87 -1.04 14.15
N HIS A 41 -12.79 -1.67 14.88
CA HIS A 41 -13.35 -2.96 14.49
C HIS A 41 -14.79 -2.78 14.04
N GLN A 42 -15.18 -3.49 12.98
CA GLN A 42 -16.54 -3.46 12.50
C GLN A 42 -17.48 -4.21 13.47
N VAL A 43 -18.52 -3.52 13.88
CA VAL A 43 -19.55 -4.02 14.80
C VAL A 43 -20.93 -3.92 14.17
N HIS A 44 -21.82 -4.84 14.53
CA HIS A 44 -23.22 -4.81 14.13
C HIS A 44 -23.92 -3.64 14.85
N ASP A 45 -24.65 -2.82 14.10
CA ASP A 45 -25.29 -1.59 14.63
C ASP A 45 -26.33 -1.89 15.73
N ALA A 46 -27.07 -3.00 15.59
CA ALA A 46 -28.13 -3.35 16.54
C ALA A 46 -27.61 -4.03 17.82
N ASP A 47 -26.57 -4.86 17.73
CA ASP A 47 -26.16 -5.75 18.82
C ASP A 47 -24.73 -5.52 19.33
N GLY A 48 -23.95 -4.65 18.65
CA GLY A 48 -22.53 -4.44 18.93
C GLY A 48 -21.64 -5.67 18.66
N GLY A 49 -22.20 -6.73 18.07
CA GLY A 49 -21.48 -7.96 17.77
C GLY A 49 -20.38 -7.76 16.72
N ARG A 50 -19.24 -8.42 16.88
CA ARG A 50 -18.14 -8.35 15.92
C ARG A 50 -18.52 -9.02 14.60
N ILE A 51 -18.43 -8.28 13.50
CA ILE A 51 -18.71 -8.81 12.16
C ILE A 51 -17.55 -9.71 11.70
N ARG A 52 -17.89 -10.88 11.16
CA ARG A 52 -16.95 -11.84 10.55
C ARG A 52 -17.36 -12.08 9.10
N TYR A 53 -16.42 -11.90 8.18
CA TYR A 53 -16.64 -12.19 6.77
C TYR A 53 -16.35 -13.65 6.46
N GLN A 54 -17.29 -14.32 5.80
CA GLN A 54 -17.12 -15.68 5.28
C GLN A 54 -17.37 -15.66 3.78
N ARG A 55 -16.50 -16.31 3.01
CA ARG A 55 -16.65 -16.48 1.56
C ARG A 55 -17.35 -17.81 1.30
N ARG A 56 -18.48 -17.79 0.61
CA ARG A 56 -19.30 -18.98 0.32
C ARG A 56 -19.41 -19.15 -1.19
N CYS A 57 -19.20 -20.36 -1.68
CA CYS A 57 -19.41 -20.68 -3.09
C CYS A 57 -20.92 -20.75 -3.38
N GLU A 58 -21.36 -20.12 -4.47
CA GLU A 58 -22.76 -20.06 -4.88
C GLU A 58 -23.30 -21.41 -5.35
N VAL A 59 -22.44 -22.22 -5.99
CA VAL A 59 -22.84 -23.52 -6.57
C VAL A 59 -22.99 -24.60 -5.50
N CYS A 60 -22.03 -24.69 -4.56
CA CYS A 60 -22.01 -25.76 -3.56
C CYS A 60 -22.46 -25.33 -2.16
N GLY A 61 -22.66 -24.02 -1.93
CA GLY A 61 -23.10 -23.49 -0.65
C GLY A 61 -22.15 -23.78 0.51
N LYS A 62 -20.89 -24.12 0.24
CA LYS A 62 -19.86 -24.36 1.27
C LYS A 62 -19.01 -23.10 1.47
N VAL A 63 -18.52 -22.92 2.69
CA VAL A 63 -17.51 -21.90 2.99
C VAL A 63 -16.21 -22.33 2.32
N VAL A 64 -15.60 -21.42 1.56
CA VAL A 64 -14.37 -21.69 0.79
C VAL A 64 -13.21 -20.95 1.43
N ASP A 65 -12.15 -21.70 1.72
CA ASP A 65 -10.89 -21.14 2.20
C ASP A 65 -10.14 -20.40 1.10
N TYR A 66 -9.32 -19.43 1.50
CA TYR A 66 -8.60 -18.56 0.56
C TYR A 66 -7.70 -19.33 -0.41
N ALA A 67 -7.20 -20.50 -0.02
CA ALA A 67 -6.36 -21.35 -0.86
C ALA A 67 -7.10 -21.99 -2.06
N HIS A 68 -8.43 -21.98 -2.05
CA HIS A 68 -9.27 -22.58 -3.09
C HIS A 68 -10.04 -21.54 -3.90
N ILE A 69 -9.56 -20.29 -3.92
CA ILE A 69 -10.19 -19.19 -4.66
C ILE A 69 -9.27 -18.77 -5.81
N ASP A 70 -9.61 -19.22 -7.01
CA ASP A 70 -8.94 -18.77 -8.22
C ASP A 70 -9.51 -17.43 -8.71
N LYS A 71 -8.68 -16.62 -9.37
CA LYS A 71 -9.09 -15.32 -9.90
C LYS A 71 -9.50 -15.50 -11.35
N ALA A 72 -10.77 -15.30 -11.67
CA ALA A 72 -11.20 -15.27 -13.06
C ALA A 72 -11.17 -13.83 -13.62
N PHE A 73 -10.67 -13.66 -14.84
CA PHE A 73 -10.83 -12.44 -15.62
C PHE A 73 -11.88 -12.69 -16.71
N ASP A 74 -12.77 -11.72 -16.89
CA ASP A 74 -13.82 -11.77 -17.91
C ASP A 74 -13.63 -10.63 -18.91
N ASP A 75 -13.45 -10.97 -20.18
CA ASP A 75 -13.28 -10.01 -21.30
C ASP A 75 -14.59 -9.82 -22.08
N GLY A 76 -15.74 -10.21 -21.51
CA GLY A 76 -17.06 -10.09 -22.13
C GLY A 76 -17.51 -11.29 -22.97
N ASP A 77 -16.60 -12.01 -23.62
CA ASP A 77 -16.92 -13.22 -24.42
C ASP A 77 -16.35 -14.52 -23.82
N ARG A 78 -15.34 -14.42 -22.96
CA ARG A 78 -14.63 -15.58 -22.38
C ARG A 78 -14.19 -15.30 -20.96
N THR A 79 -14.62 -16.16 -20.04
CA THR A 79 -14.12 -16.20 -18.67
C THR A 79 -12.89 -17.10 -18.60
N VAL A 80 -11.72 -16.55 -18.25
CA VAL A 80 -10.48 -17.31 -18.08
C VAL A 80 -10.09 -17.31 -16.61
N VAL A 81 -9.88 -18.50 -16.05
CA VAL A 81 -9.38 -18.68 -14.68
C VAL A 81 -7.86 -18.49 -14.70
N ILE A 82 -7.39 -17.47 -13.99
CA ILE A 82 -5.96 -17.13 -13.83
C ILE A 82 -5.51 -17.70 -12.49
N THR A 83 -4.51 -18.57 -12.53
CA THR A 83 -3.88 -19.15 -11.35
C THR A 83 -2.76 -18.25 -10.83
N GLU A 84 -2.29 -18.49 -9.61
CA GLU A 84 -1.27 -17.66 -8.95
C GLU A 84 0.10 -17.76 -9.68
N GLU A 85 0.40 -18.91 -10.27
CA GLU A 85 1.60 -19.12 -11.09
C GLU A 85 1.63 -18.22 -12.34
N ASP A 86 0.48 -18.01 -12.99
CA ASP A 86 0.36 -17.11 -14.13
C ASP A 86 0.57 -15.65 -13.70
N LEU A 87 -0.01 -15.25 -12.56
CA LEU A 87 0.20 -13.92 -11.97
C LEU A 87 1.67 -13.66 -11.59
N SER A 88 2.39 -14.69 -11.11
CA SER A 88 3.80 -14.58 -10.77
C SER A 88 4.71 -14.51 -12.00
N SER A 89 4.29 -15.11 -13.12
CA SER A 89 5.04 -15.07 -14.39
C SER A 89 4.94 -13.72 -15.09
N LEU A 90 3.91 -12.93 -14.76
CA LEU A 90 3.76 -11.59 -15.33
C LEU A 90 4.85 -10.67 -14.80
N PRO A 91 5.54 -9.92 -15.68
CA PRO A 91 6.49 -8.92 -15.24
C PRO A 91 5.73 -7.85 -14.45
N ARG A 92 5.84 -7.90 -13.12
CA ARG A 92 5.41 -6.82 -12.24
C ARG A 92 6.23 -5.60 -12.64
N ARG A 93 5.68 -4.79 -13.54
CA ARG A 93 6.21 -3.46 -13.82
C ARG A 93 6.04 -2.69 -12.52
N ARG A 94 7.09 -2.74 -11.69
CA ARG A 94 7.28 -1.86 -10.55
C ARG A 94 7.02 -0.48 -11.11
N ALA A 95 5.96 0.17 -10.64
CA ALA A 95 5.58 1.50 -11.10
C ALA A 95 6.78 2.41 -10.89
N ALA A 96 7.60 2.55 -11.94
CA ALA A 96 8.65 3.52 -12.00
C ALA A 96 7.91 4.84 -11.98
N ARG A 97 7.99 5.49 -10.82
CA ARG A 97 7.48 6.83 -10.59
C ARG A 97 8.32 7.76 -11.45
N SER A 98 8.00 7.86 -12.74
CA SER A 98 8.60 8.86 -13.61
C SER A 98 7.78 10.13 -13.50
N THR A 99 8.23 11.01 -12.62
CA THR A 99 8.05 12.45 -12.78
C THR A 99 8.58 12.84 -14.17
N SER A 100 7.68 12.98 -15.13
CA SER A 100 7.94 13.75 -16.34
C SER A 100 7.05 14.99 -16.30
N SER A 101 7.48 15.95 -15.48
CA SER A 101 7.21 17.36 -15.70
C SER A 101 7.93 17.78 -16.98
N SER A 102 7.33 17.48 -18.12
CA SER A 102 7.78 17.96 -19.42
C SER A 102 6.75 18.93 -19.97
N SER A 103 7.06 20.22 -19.79
CA SER A 103 6.86 21.24 -20.82
C SER A 103 5.47 21.29 -21.49
N CYS A 104 4.50 21.93 -20.83
CA CYS A 104 3.53 22.75 -21.55
C CYS A 104 3.97 24.21 -21.47
N ARG A 105 5.00 24.55 -22.26
CA ARG A 105 5.22 25.92 -22.74
C ARG A 105 4.12 26.20 -23.77
N ALA A 106 3.01 26.79 -23.32
CA ALA A 106 2.02 27.37 -24.22
C ALA A 106 2.19 28.89 -24.20
N THR A 107 3.04 29.38 -25.10
CA THR A 107 2.97 30.76 -25.58
C THR A 107 1.64 30.96 -26.31
N ARG A 108 0.80 31.85 -25.80
CA ARG A 108 -0.32 32.50 -26.51
C ARG A 108 -0.23 33.96 -26.06
N SER A 109 0.32 34.93 -26.81
CA SER A 109 0.09 35.30 -28.22
C SER A 109 -1.38 35.27 -28.59
N THR A 110 -2.15 36.22 -28.08
CA THR A 110 -2.71 37.33 -28.88
C THR A 110 -3.83 38.03 -28.12
N ARG A 111 -3.73 39.36 -28.10
CA ARG A 111 -4.78 40.37 -27.91
C ARG A 111 -5.31 40.63 -26.50
#